data_AF-A0A1Y1UXS5-F1
#
_entry.id   AF-A0A1Y1UXS5-F1
#
_cell.length_a   1.000
_cell.length_b   1.000
_cell.length_c   1.000
_cell.angle_alpha   90.00
_cell.angle_beta   90.00
_cell.angle_gamma   90.00
#
_symmetry.space_group_name_H-M   'P 1'
#
loop_
_entity.id
_entity.type
_entity.pdbx_description
1 polymer ?
#
loop_
_entity_poly.entity_id
_entity_poly.type
_entity_poly.pdbx_seq_one_letter_code
_entity_poly.pdbx_strand_id
1 'polypeptide(L)'
;MRNYENLKNDIIQFIKSNDLSKLELYIERTKVKLQEINHKNFDLLIYAIENDASKEIIEYIIHKGKYQNLNFTINLQNNGQNESINYSNYKVPLFSALTRNSFEIANVLLQHQTDINYSFYSSDSSILNILQYLYRISGFKDYFHSKNIKYILNHGFNVQNISSDLINNLVLNEFRNDIVKTIFSYYIYDNNFILTCLTLSRYKKPLSTTQLKKIISREKGKIVVNEETYCHAIKGGNIDIIQLLIEYDSADVDTIKVIIKNQNILIKAIDHNTIGLVETIVKYNLVDFDVMYIETLLVQIIKNSNDIILHLFIQYLKDQQFMFQYLNYEKILLVASKGRSIELLNELLKSFFNLSFHRNILIFDDVEFIKKYHPSFYILMINIAIKVRHFNLVKCLIQNNKFFFEKSIDINDKDKNNEYPIMTSLGDLSLHHTDNYLNSIEIFKYLLDNGANCNFNGTDGKLLLSISLTYQIYIASKYILSHHHFQIKEESILDYYQPYMNAIYHHQLDKVQSLVNENFKTNIHMTSN
;
A
#
# COMPACT_ATOMS: atom_id res chain seq x y z
N MET A 1 -2.54 67.74 17.92
CA MET A 1 -2.07 66.68 17.02
C MET A 1 -3.06 65.52 17.12
N ARG A 2 -3.74 65.13 16.04
CA ARG A 2 -4.48 63.86 16.06
C ARG A 2 -3.46 62.75 16.29
N ASN A 3 -3.74 61.87 17.25
CA ASN A 3 -2.91 60.71 17.52
C ASN A 3 -2.83 59.87 16.23
N TYR A 4 -1.63 59.59 15.76
CA TYR A 4 -1.36 58.80 14.56
C TYR A 4 -2.10 57.45 14.58
N GLU A 5 -2.22 56.85 15.77
CA GLU A 5 -3.00 55.62 15.97
C GLU A 5 -4.50 55.80 15.65
N ASN A 6 -5.07 56.97 15.90
CA ASN A 6 -6.47 57.21 15.55
C ASN A 6 -6.67 57.25 14.03
N LEU A 7 -5.73 57.86 13.29
CA LEU A 7 -5.78 57.88 11.81
C LEU A 7 -5.69 56.46 11.24
N LYS A 8 -4.76 55.65 11.75
CA LYS A 8 -4.59 54.24 11.36
C LYS A 8 -5.85 53.43 11.64
N ASN A 9 -6.43 53.58 12.84
CA ASN A 9 -7.64 52.85 13.23
C ASN A 9 -8.85 53.23 12.37
N ASP A 10 -9.03 54.51 12.05
CA ASP A 10 -10.12 54.95 11.16
C ASP A 10 -9.99 54.32 9.76
N ILE A 11 -8.77 54.34 9.19
CA ILE A 11 -8.49 53.74 7.87
C ILE A 11 -8.75 52.24 7.88
N ILE A 12 -8.31 51.54 8.94
CA ILE A 12 -8.58 50.12 9.14
C ILE A 12 -10.09 49.83 9.15
N GLN A 13 -10.90 50.68 9.79
CA GLN A 13 -12.37 50.51 9.81
C GLN A 13 -12.99 50.67 8.42
N PHE A 14 -12.50 51.62 7.60
CA PHE A 14 -12.98 51.75 6.22
C PHE A 14 -12.61 50.55 5.36
N ILE A 15 -11.41 50.01 5.52
CA ILE A 15 -10.98 48.79 4.83
C ILE A 15 -11.87 47.60 5.23
N LYS A 16 -12.12 47.41 6.53
CA LYS A 16 -12.99 46.33 7.04
C LYS A 16 -14.45 46.45 6.60
N SER A 17 -14.96 47.67 6.48
CA SER A 17 -16.32 47.92 5.96
C SER A 17 -16.40 47.83 4.44
N ASN A 18 -15.27 47.65 3.76
CA ASN A 18 -15.14 47.52 2.32
C ASN A 18 -15.76 48.70 1.55
N ASP A 19 -15.68 49.91 2.11
CA ASP A 19 -16.28 51.14 1.58
C ASP A 19 -15.20 52.07 1.01
N LEU A 20 -14.87 51.87 -0.28
CA LEU A 20 -13.84 52.65 -0.97
C LEU A 20 -14.16 54.15 -0.97
N SER A 21 -15.41 54.54 -1.21
CA SER A 21 -15.80 55.95 -1.27
C SER A 21 -15.56 56.67 0.05
N LYS A 22 -15.87 56.03 1.20
CA LYS A 22 -15.56 56.60 2.52
C LYS A 22 -14.05 56.67 2.77
N LEU A 23 -13.30 55.65 2.36
CA LEU A 23 -11.84 55.63 2.49
C LEU A 23 -11.21 56.80 1.71
N GLU A 24 -11.63 57.02 0.46
CA GLU A 24 -11.17 58.11 -0.41
C GLU A 24 -11.45 59.48 0.22
N LEU A 25 -12.71 59.74 0.59
CA LEU A 25 -13.11 60.98 1.23
C LEU A 25 -12.33 61.25 2.53
N TYR A 26 -12.08 60.21 3.32
CA TYR A 26 -11.32 60.32 4.57
C TYR A 26 -9.86 60.71 4.31
N ILE A 27 -9.20 60.07 3.35
CA ILE A 27 -7.80 60.34 3.00
C ILE A 27 -7.65 61.75 2.43
N GLU A 28 -8.57 62.19 1.56
CA GLU A 28 -8.57 63.54 1.00
C GLU A 28 -8.76 64.61 2.08
N ARG A 29 -9.71 64.40 2.99
CA ARG A 29 -9.99 65.35 4.09
C ARG A 29 -8.84 65.45 5.08
N THR A 30 -8.22 64.33 5.42
CA THR A 30 -7.13 64.29 6.41
C THR A 30 -5.77 64.62 5.81
N LYS A 31 -5.62 64.53 4.48
CA LYS A 31 -4.35 64.69 3.75
C LYS A 31 -3.26 63.72 4.24
N VAL A 32 -3.64 62.59 4.83
CA VAL A 32 -2.72 61.56 5.28
C VAL A 32 -2.10 60.86 4.08
N LYS A 33 -0.79 60.62 4.09
CA LYS A 33 -0.15 59.79 3.06
C LYS A 33 -0.18 58.34 3.52
N LEU A 34 -0.74 57.44 2.72
CA LEU A 34 -0.88 56.04 3.11
C LEU A 34 0.46 55.36 3.44
N GLN A 35 1.54 55.73 2.73
CA GLN A 35 2.89 55.25 3.02
C GLN A 35 3.37 55.58 4.45
N GLU A 36 2.86 56.66 5.05
CA GLU A 36 3.24 57.07 6.40
C GLU A 36 2.58 56.17 7.47
N ILE A 37 1.57 55.36 7.11
CA ILE A 37 0.87 54.42 8.01
C ILE A 37 1.69 53.12 8.20
N ASN A 38 2.54 52.79 7.22
CA ASN A 38 3.36 51.58 7.24
C ASN A 38 4.53 51.76 8.22
N HIS A 39 4.86 50.69 8.96
CA HIS A 39 6.01 50.63 9.84
C HIS A 39 6.57 49.20 9.91
N LYS A 40 7.67 48.97 10.63
CA LYS A 40 8.39 47.68 10.66
C LYS A 40 7.49 46.45 10.91
N ASN A 41 6.43 46.62 11.70
CA ASN A 41 5.54 45.55 12.15
C ASN A 41 4.09 45.74 11.62
N PHE A 42 3.89 46.54 10.58
CA PHE A 42 2.57 46.75 10.00
C PHE A 42 2.69 47.28 8.57
N ASP A 43 1.99 46.65 7.65
CA ASP A 43 1.81 47.14 6.29
C ASP A 43 0.32 47.17 5.94
N LEU A 44 -0.15 48.31 5.45
CA LEU A 44 -1.56 48.57 5.17
C LEU A 44 -2.10 47.67 4.05
N LEU A 45 -1.30 47.42 3.01
CA LEU A 45 -1.69 46.57 1.90
C LEU A 45 -1.87 45.11 2.36
N ILE A 46 -0.87 44.57 3.07
CA ILE A 46 -0.95 43.23 3.66
C ILE A 46 -2.16 43.13 4.59
N TYR A 47 -2.39 44.14 5.43
CA TYR A 47 -3.54 44.18 6.32
C TYR A 47 -4.87 44.10 5.54
N ALA A 48 -5.01 44.90 4.48
CA ALA A 48 -6.20 44.91 3.66
C ALA A 48 -6.45 43.55 2.98
N ILE A 49 -5.41 42.93 2.45
CA ILE A 49 -5.48 41.59 1.84
C ILE A 49 -5.95 40.54 2.85
N GLU A 50 -5.38 40.53 4.05
CA GLU A 50 -5.71 39.53 5.08
C GLU A 50 -7.09 39.73 5.72
N ASN A 51 -7.70 40.91 5.55
CA ASN A 51 -9.05 41.23 6.00
C ASN A 51 -10.06 41.26 4.83
N ASP A 52 -9.76 40.54 3.74
CA ASP A 52 -10.66 40.33 2.59
C ASP A 52 -11.21 41.64 1.97
N ALA A 53 -10.38 42.70 1.95
CA ALA A 53 -10.75 43.94 1.26
C ALA A 53 -10.99 43.69 -0.23
N SER A 54 -11.92 44.45 -0.82
CA SER A 54 -12.24 44.38 -2.25
C SER A 54 -11.04 44.70 -3.13
N LYS A 55 -11.09 44.18 -4.35
CA LYS A 55 -10.12 44.44 -5.40
C LYS A 55 -9.87 45.94 -5.58
N GLU A 56 -10.93 46.74 -5.59
CA GLU A 56 -10.87 48.18 -5.80
C GLU A 56 -10.14 48.89 -4.65
N ILE A 57 -10.34 48.45 -3.40
CA ILE A 57 -9.59 48.97 -2.24
C ILE A 57 -8.12 48.58 -2.34
N ILE A 58 -7.81 47.34 -2.75
CA ILE A 58 -6.43 46.89 -2.94
C ILE A 58 -5.72 47.73 -4.01
N GLU A 59 -6.32 47.92 -5.18
CA GLU A 59 -5.79 48.76 -6.26
C GLU A 59 -5.58 50.21 -5.80
N TYR A 60 -6.55 50.75 -5.06
CA TYR A 60 -6.45 52.08 -4.49
C TYR A 60 -5.28 52.23 -3.51
N ILE A 61 -5.10 51.27 -2.59
CA ILE A 61 -3.99 51.27 -1.62
C ILE A 61 -2.65 51.16 -2.35
N ILE A 62 -2.53 50.30 -3.36
CA ILE A 62 -1.29 50.17 -4.16
C ILE A 62 -0.94 51.51 -4.82
N HIS A 63 -1.91 52.14 -5.49
CA HIS A 63 -1.70 53.39 -6.22
C HIS A 63 -1.40 54.58 -5.29
N LYS A 64 -2.22 54.80 -4.25
CA LYS A 64 -2.06 55.93 -3.32
C LYS A 64 -0.96 55.73 -2.29
N GLY A 65 -0.66 54.47 -1.96
CA GLY A 65 0.45 54.08 -1.09
C GLY A 65 1.83 54.25 -1.73
N LYS A 66 1.90 54.47 -3.05
CA LYS A 66 3.15 54.67 -3.81
C LYS A 66 4.16 53.54 -3.60
N TYR A 67 3.67 52.30 -3.54
CA TYR A 67 4.53 51.12 -3.45
C TYR A 67 5.44 51.06 -4.68
N GLN A 68 6.77 51.03 -4.46
CA GLN A 68 7.76 50.95 -5.54
C GLN A 68 7.80 49.56 -6.17
N ASN A 69 7.67 48.53 -5.34
CA ASN A 69 7.46 47.14 -5.72
C ASN A 69 6.62 46.46 -4.63
N LEU A 70 6.08 45.29 -4.97
CA LEU A 70 5.27 44.47 -4.06
C LEU A 70 6.02 43.20 -3.60
N ASN A 71 7.32 43.13 -3.92
CA ASN A 71 8.24 42.05 -3.60
C ASN A 71 8.97 42.34 -2.29
N PHE A 72 8.21 42.44 -1.20
CA PHE A 72 8.75 42.73 0.12
C PHE A 72 8.18 41.80 1.18
N THR A 73 8.93 41.63 2.27
CA THR A 73 8.54 40.84 3.43
C THR A 73 8.56 41.71 4.67
N ILE A 74 7.49 41.68 5.47
CA ILE A 74 7.51 42.19 6.84
C ILE A 74 7.52 41.02 7.83
N ASN A 75 8.21 41.19 8.96
CA ASN A 75 8.22 40.22 10.05
C ASN A 75 7.55 40.85 11.28
N LEU A 76 6.41 40.29 11.68
CA LEU A 76 5.59 40.80 12.78
C LEU A 76 6.10 40.41 14.19
N GLN A 77 7.28 39.79 14.30
CA GLN A 77 7.83 39.38 15.61
C GLN A 77 7.90 40.54 16.61
N ASN A 78 7.36 40.29 17.80
CA ASN A 78 7.55 41.16 18.96
C ASN A 78 8.99 41.01 19.46
N ASN A 79 9.70 42.13 19.58
CA ASN A 79 11.06 42.18 20.11
C ASN A 79 11.08 41.55 21.52
N GLY A 80 11.69 40.37 21.69
CA GLY A 80 12.31 40.01 22.97
C GLY A 80 11.99 38.67 23.63
N GLN A 81 11.31 37.70 23.01
CA GLN A 81 11.19 36.36 23.60
C GLN A 81 11.68 35.26 22.66
N ASN A 82 12.55 34.40 23.20
CA ASN A 82 13.13 33.21 22.59
C ASN A 82 12.07 32.14 22.34
N GLU A 83 11.09 32.43 21.49
CA GLU A 83 10.07 31.46 21.09
C GLU A 83 10.42 30.88 19.72
N SER A 84 10.01 29.62 19.52
CA SER A 84 10.13 28.87 18.27
C SER A 84 9.76 29.72 17.04
N ILE A 85 10.49 29.54 15.94
CA ILE A 85 10.27 30.29 14.69
C ILE A 85 8.83 30.09 14.22
N ASN A 86 8.06 31.17 14.23
CA ASN A 86 6.71 31.18 13.70
C ASN A 86 6.68 31.79 12.29
N TYR A 87 6.64 30.92 11.28
CA TYR A 87 6.59 31.33 9.87
C TYR A 87 5.37 32.18 9.53
N SER A 88 4.28 32.11 10.32
CA SER A 88 3.09 32.95 10.08
C SER A 88 3.33 34.44 10.34
N ASN A 89 4.43 34.80 11.01
CA ASN A 89 4.81 36.19 11.27
C ASN A 89 5.42 36.88 10.05
N TYR A 90 5.93 36.11 9.09
CA TYR A 90 6.38 36.64 7.81
C TYR A 90 5.19 36.87 6.91
N LYS A 91 5.06 38.10 6.41
CA LYS A 91 3.99 38.48 5.51
C LYS A 91 4.57 39.07 4.23
N VAL A 92 4.06 38.58 3.11
CA VAL A 92 4.38 39.02 1.75
C VAL A 92 3.05 39.26 1.06
N PRO A 93 2.83 40.38 0.36
CA PRO A 93 1.51 40.70 -0.22
C PRO A 93 0.91 39.55 -1.03
N LEU A 94 1.67 38.96 -1.96
CA LEU A 94 1.21 37.85 -2.79
C LEU A 94 0.95 36.58 -1.98
N PHE A 95 1.79 36.30 -0.98
CA PHE A 95 1.64 35.08 -0.19
C PHE A 95 0.40 35.21 0.72
N SER A 96 0.16 36.40 1.29
CA SER A 96 -1.06 36.72 2.03
C SER A 96 -2.30 36.55 1.15
N ALA A 97 -2.29 36.99 -0.11
CA ALA A 97 -3.42 36.78 -1.02
C ALA A 97 -3.71 35.27 -1.24
N LEU A 98 -2.69 34.45 -1.41
CA LEU A 98 -2.87 33.01 -1.60
C LEU A 98 -3.27 32.25 -0.33
N THR A 99 -2.86 32.70 0.86
CA THR A 99 -3.36 32.09 2.12
C THR A 99 -4.86 32.35 2.35
N ARG A 100 -5.40 33.39 1.71
CA ARG A 100 -6.84 33.69 1.64
C ARG A 100 -7.55 33.00 0.47
N ASN A 101 -6.84 32.30 -0.40
CA ASN A 101 -7.35 31.78 -1.68
C ASN A 101 -7.96 32.88 -2.57
N SER A 102 -7.50 34.13 -2.40
CA SER A 102 -8.00 35.30 -3.11
C SER A 102 -7.26 35.46 -4.44
N PHE A 103 -7.52 34.55 -5.39
CA PHE A 103 -6.84 34.53 -6.70
C PHE A 103 -7.05 35.82 -7.51
N GLU A 104 -8.18 36.49 -7.36
CA GLU A 104 -8.43 37.79 -7.99
C GLU A 104 -7.46 38.86 -7.47
N ILE A 105 -7.26 38.93 -6.15
CA ILE A 105 -6.30 39.84 -5.53
C ILE A 105 -4.88 39.45 -5.93
N ALA A 106 -4.55 38.16 -5.96
CA ALA A 106 -3.25 37.69 -6.43
C ALA A 106 -2.98 38.11 -7.89
N ASN A 107 -3.99 38.09 -8.77
CA ASN A 107 -3.87 38.59 -10.14
C ASN A 107 -3.55 40.09 -10.18
N VAL A 108 -4.22 40.90 -9.36
CA VAL A 108 -3.91 42.35 -9.24
C VAL A 108 -2.47 42.55 -8.82
N LEU A 109 -2.00 41.83 -7.81
CA LEU A 109 -0.61 41.93 -7.36
C LEU A 109 0.38 41.57 -8.48
N LEU A 110 0.14 40.48 -9.21
CA LEU A 110 0.99 40.07 -10.35
C LEU A 110 0.98 41.11 -11.49
N GLN A 111 -0.16 41.75 -11.78
CA GLN A 111 -0.24 42.84 -12.75
C GLN A 111 0.61 44.06 -12.35
N HIS A 112 0.81 44.27 -11.05
CA HIS A 112 1.71 45.29 -10.49
C HIS A 112 3.17 44.81 -10.32
N GLN A 113 3.65 43.94 -11.22
CA GLN A 113 5.04 43.45 -11.28
C GLN A 113 5.50 42.70 -10.02
N THR A 114 4.57 42.09 -9.27
CA THR A 114 4.94 41.15 -8.22
C THR A 114 5.55 39.90 -8.86
N ASP A 115 6.65 39.42 -8.32
CA ASP A 115 7.33 38.22 -8.79
C ASP A 115 6.74 36.98 -8.09
N ILE A 116 6.14 36.07 -8.87
CA ILE A 116 5.67 34.76 -8.37
C ILE A 116 6.82 33.92 -7.77
N ASN A 117 8.06 34.21 -8.19
CA ASN A 117 9.30 33.58 -7.74
C ASN A 117 9.98 34.32 -6.60
N TYR A 118 9.34 35.36 -6.04
CA TYR A 118 9.86 36.08 -4.91
C TYR A 118 10.21 35.10 -3.76
N SER A 119 11.37 35.33 -3.16
CA SER A 119 11.87 34.56 -2.03
C SER A 119 12.54 35.48 -1.03
N PHE A 120 12.55 35.06 0.23
CA PHE A 120 13.18 35.82 1.31
C PHE A 120 13.88 34.89 2.31
N TYR A 121 14.81 35.46 3.08
CA TYR A 121 15.47 34.75 4.17
C TYR A 121 14.64 34.85 5.45
N SER A 122 14.32 33.69 6.01
CA SER A 122 13.72 33.55 7.34
C SER A 122 14.79 33.75 8.44
N SER A 123 14.37 33.83 9.71
CA SER A 123 15.24 34.02 10.87
C SER A 123 16.21 32.87 11.10
N ASP A 124 15.89 31.65 10.64
CA ASP A 124 16.82 30.50 10.59
C ASP A 124 17.74 30.51 9.36
N SER A 125 17.75 31.60 8.58
CA SER A 125 18.49 31.69 7.31
C SER A 125 18.00 30.73 6.22
N SER A 126 16.84 30.09 6.38
CA SER A 126 16.22 29.34 5.29
C SER A 126 15.63 30.30 4.24
N ILE A 127 15.81 29.95 2.97
CA ILE A 127 15.17 30.67 1.87
C ILE A 127 13.73 30.15 1.76
N LEU A 128 12.77 31.06 1.74
CA LEU A 128 11.35 30.77 1.60
C LEU A 128 10.80 31.42 0.34
N ASN A 129 10.48 30.60 -0.65
CA ASN A 129 9.58 30.96 -1.73
C ASN A 129 8.11 30.67 -1.34
N ILE A 130 7.18 31.00 -2.23
CA ILE A 130 5.75 30.87 -1.98
C ILE A 130 5.30 29.44 -1.64
N LEU A 131 5.90 28.42 -2.27
CA LEU A 131 5.57 27.02 -1.98
C LEU A 131 6.05 26.62 -0.59
N GLN A 132 7.31 26.89 -0.27
CA GLN A 132 7.90 26.59 1.04
C GLN A 132 7.18 27.35 2.17
N TYR A 133 6.83 28.62 1.92
CA TYR A 133 6.05 29.42 2.86
C TYR A 133 4.70 28.77 3.14
N LEU A 134 3.88 28.53 2.11
CA LEU A 134 2.56 27.92 2.26
C LEU A 134 2.64 26.55 2.94
N TYR A 135 3.65 25.74 2.61
CA TYR A 135 3.89 24.46 3.28
C TYR A 135 4.19 24.63 4.78
N ARG A 136 5.11 25.53 5.16
CA ARG A 136 5.54 25.72 6.55
C ARG A 136 4.49 26.36 7.45
N ILE A 137 3.62 27.20 6.91
CA ILE A 137 2.51 27.79 7.67
C ILE A 137 1.26 26.90 7.68
N SER A 138 1.26 25.80 6.90
CA SER A 138 0.17 24.83 6.93
C SER A 138 0.24 24.05 8.23
N GLY A 139 -0.87 24.07 8.96
CA GLY A 139 -1.06 23.36 10.24
C GLY A 139 -2.49 22.86 10.31
N PHE A 140 -3.28 23.36 11.25
CA PHE A 140 -4.73 23.08 11.30
C PHE A 140 -5.49 23.53 10.04
N LYS A 141 -5.02 24.61 9.39
CA LYS A 141 -5.51 25.06 8.09
C LYS A 141 -4.48 24.72 7.04
N ASP A 142 -4.91 24.01 6.01
CA ASP A 142 -4.06 23.64 4.88
C ASP A 142 -4.07 24.75 3.83
N TYR A 143 -2.96 25.47 3.72
CA TYR A 143 -2.75 26.48 2.68
C TYR A 143 -1.99 25.90 1.48
N PHE A 144 -1.33 24.76 1.68
CA PHE A 144 -0.55 24.05 0.69
C PHE A 144 -1.39 22.96 0.04
N HIS A 145 -2.47 23.36 -0.65
CA HIS A 145 -3.39 22.44 -1.32
C HIS A 145 -3.39 22.63 -2.84
N SER A 146 -3.88 21.62 -3.56
CA SER A 146 -3.91 21.54 -5.03
C SER A 146 -4.34 22.82 -5.78
N LYS A 147 -5.32 23.60 -5.29
CA LYS A 147 -5.74 24.86 -5.96
C LYS A 147 -4.65 25.93 -5.98
N ASN A 148 -4.00 26.18 -4.84
CA ASN A 148 -2.92 27.15 -4.72
C ASN A 148 -1.69 26.71 -5.51
N ILE A 149 -1.34 25.43 -5.44
CA ILE A 149 -0.22 24.89 -6.22
C ILE A 149 -0.47 25.11 -7.72
N LYS A 150 -1.62 24.68 -8.25
CA LYS A 150 -1.95 24.90 -9.67
C LYS A 150 -1.92 26.37 -10.06
N TYR A 151 -2.45 27.25 -9.22
CA TYR A 151 -2.38 28.69 -9.44
C TYR A 151 -0.93 29.16 -9.56
N ILE A 152 -0.08 28.84 -8.57
CA ILE A 152 1.33 29.27 -8.54
C ILE A 152 2.08 28.77 -9.78
N LEU A 153 1.92 27.48 -10.12
CA LEU A 153 2.56 26.86 -11.27
C LEU A 153 2.15 27.55 -12.58
N ASN A 154 0.84 27.76 -12.79
CA ASN A 154 0.29 28.39 -14.00
C ASN A 154 0.72 29.85 -14.21
N HIS A 155 1.20 30.53 -13.16
CA HIS A 155 1.65 31.92 -13.23
C HIS A 155 3.17 32.06 -13.42
N GLY A 156 3.85 31.00 -13.85
CA GLY A 156 5.26 31.07 -14.25
C GLY A 156 6.24 30.87 -13.09
N PHE A 157 5.85 30.09 -12.08
CA PHE A 157 6.80 29.64 -11.06
C PHE A 157 7.96 28.88 -11.72
N ASN A 158 9.18 29.16 -11.31
CA ASN A 158 10.40 28.61 -11.87
C ASN A 158 10.67 27.24 -11.25
N VAL A 159 10.86 26.22 -12.10
CA VAL A 159 11.17 24.86 -11.67
C VAL A 159 12.42 24.78 -10.78
N GLN A 160 13.41 25.66 -11.00
CA GLN A 160 14.63 25.70 -10.19
C GLN A 160 14.38 26.09 -8.73
N ASN A 161 13.21 26.68 -8.43
CA ASN A 161 12.80 27.02 -7.07
C ASN A 161 12.14 25.83 -6.34
N ILE A 162 11.92 24.68 -7.02
CA ILE A 162 11.48 23.45 -6.37
C ILE A 162 12.71 22.76 -5.78
N SER A 163 12.94 22.99 -4.48
CA SER A 163 14.05 22.36 -3.77
C SER A 163 13.79 20.87 -3.50
N SER A 164 14.85 20.07 -3.46
CA SER A 164 14.78 18.69 -2.99
C SER A 164 14.23 18.62 -1.56
N ASP A 165 14.53 19.60 -0.69
CA ASP A 165 13.94 19.69 0.65
C ASP A 165 12.41 19.78 0.62
N LEU A 166 11.83 20.53 -0.31
CA LEU A 166 10.37 20.60 -0.46
C LEU A 166 9.83 19.23 -0.86
N ILE A 167 10.41 18.58 -1.87
CA ILE A 167 9.99 17.25 -2.30
C ILE A 167 10.14 16.22 -1.18
N ASN A 168 11.28 16.19 -0.48
CA ASN A 168 11.56 15.31 0.65
C ASN A 168 10.53 15.48 1.78
N ASN A 169 10.17 16.72 2.11
CA ASN A 169 9.14 17.02 3.10
C ASN A 169 7.75 16.56 2.64
N LEU A 170 7.42 16.67 1.36
CA LEU A 170 6.14 16.22 0.82
C LEU A 170 6.03 14.69 0.81
N VAL A 171 7.07 13.98 0.38
CA VAL A 171 7.03 12.51 0.34
C VAL A 171 7.05 11.86 1.71
N LEU A 172 7.59 12.56 2.73
CA LEU A 172 7.56 12.10 4.12
C LEU A 172 6.13 11.95 4.66
N ASN A 173 5.14 12.59 4.04
CA ASN A 173 3.74 12.57 4.47
C ASN A 173 2.83 11.99 3.38
N GLU A 174 2.17 10.85 3.66
CA GLU A 174 1.31 10.14 2.71
C GLU A 174 0.16 10.97 2.11
N PHE A 175 -0.29 12.02 2.81
CA PHE A 175 -1.40 12.86 2.36
C PHE A 175 -1.01 13.91 1.30
N ARG A 176 0.24 13.93 0.81
CA ARG A 176 0.74 14.94 -0.14
C ARG A 176 1.13 14.39 -1.52
N ASN A 177 0.79 13.14 -1.79
CA ASN A 177 1.10 12.46 -3.06
C ASN A 177 0.48 13.14 -4.28
N ASP A 178 -0.73 13.69 -4.13
CA ASP A 178 -1.42 14.46 -5.18
C ASP A 178 -0.66 15.74 -5.57
N ILE A 179 -0.03 16.39 -4.59
CA ILE A 179 0.74 17.61 -4.81
C ILE A 179 2.05 17.30 -5.52
N VAL A 180 2.79 16.28 -5.07
CA VAL A 180 4.01 15.83 -5.75
C VAL A 180 3.69 15.45 -7.20
N LYS A 181 2.62 14.69 -7.42
CA LYS A 181 2.14 14.34 -8.77
C LYS A 181 1.79 15.58 -9.60
N THR A 182 1.10 16.56 -9.01
CA THR A 182 0.77 17.82 -9.69
C THR A 182 2.04 18.57 -10.12
N ILE A 183 3.01 18.71 -9.22
CA ILE A 183 4.29 19.38 -9.50
C ILE A 183 5.07 18.65 -10.61
N PHE A 184 5.23 17.33 -10.49
CA PHE A 184 5.95 16.53 -11.48
C PHE A 184 5.29 16.58 -12.85
N SER A 185 3.96 16.43 -12.90
CA SER A 185 3.19 16.49 -14.15
C SER A 185 3.29 17.85 -14.85
N TYR A 186 3.45 18.93 -14.09
CA TYR A 186 3.53 20.28 -14.65
C TYR A 186 4.88 20.54 -15.32
N TYR A 187 5.99 20.09 -14.73
CA TYR A 187 7.34 20.46 -15.19
C TYR A 187 8.07 19.39 -16.01
N ILE A 188 7.87 18.10 -15.72
CA ILE A 188 8.69 17.04 -16.31
C ILE A 188 8.21 16.63 -17.71
N TYR A 189 6.95 16.78 -18.07
CA TYR A 189 6.52 16.54 -19.46
C TYR A 189 5.69 17.72 -19.94
N ASP A 190 6.29 18.90 -19.84
CA ASP A 190 5.63 20.15 -20.18
C ASP A 190 5.32 20.27 -21.69
N ASN A 191 4.55 21.30 -22.05
CA ASN A 191 4.19 21.53 -23.45
C ASN A 191 5.41 21.74 -24.35
N ASN A 192 6.51 22.28 -23.83
CA ASN A 192 7.73 22.50 -24.62
C ASN A 192 8.39 21.18 -24.99
N PHE A 193 8.46 20.23 -24.04
CA PHE A 193 8.94 18.88 -24.29
C PHE A 193 8.05 18.15 -25.30
N ILE A 194 6.73 18.22 -25.12
CA ILE A 194 5.77 17.60 -26.05
C ILE A 194 5.94 18.18 -27.46
N LEU A 195 6.02 19.50 -27.60
CA LEU A 195 6.26 20.16 -28.89
C LEU A 195 7.61 19.78 -29.50
N THR A 196 8.64 19.60 -28.67
CA THR A 196 9.96 19.11 -29.12
C THR A 196 9.84 17.70 -29.69
N CYS A 197 9.16 16.78 -28.99
CA CYS A 197 8.91 15.41 -29.46
C CYS A 197 8.09 15.39 -30.76
N LEU A 198 7.02 16.19 -30.85
CA LEU A 198 6.20 16.31 -32.06
C LEU A 198 6.99 16.89 -33.24
N THR A 199 7.88 17.85 -32.98
CA THR A 199 8.76 18.44 -34.00
C THR A 199 9.72 17.40 -34.56
N LEU A 200 10.37 16.63 -33.69
CA LEU A 200 11.26 15.54 -34.10
C LEU A 200 10.54 14.50 -34.96
N SER A 201 9.31 14.14 -34.56
CA SER A 201 8.45 13.22 -35.30
C SER A 201 8.04 13.78 -36.66
N ARG A 202 7.56 15.03 -36.71
CA ARG A 202 7.11 15.72 -37.95
C ARG A 202 8.21 15.77 -39.00
N TYR A 203 9.45 16.06 -38.59
CA TYR A 203 10.60 16.11 -39.50
C TYR A 203 11.28 14.77 -39.73
N LYS A 204 10.71 13.66 -39.21
CA LYS A 204 11.25 12.29 -39.31
C LYS A 204 12.72 12.21 -38.92
N LYS A 205 13.14 13.01 -37.92
CA LYS A 205 14.53 12.99 -37.45
C LYS A 205 14.72 11.71 -36.63
N PRO A 206 15.53 10.74 -37.10
CA PRO A 206 15.71 9.51 -36.36
C PRO A 206 16.46 9.81 -35.05
N LEU A 207 16.01 9.18 -33.98
CA LEU A 207 16.72 9.13 -32.70
C LEU A 207 17.11 7.68 -32.42
N SER A 208 18.35 7.48 -32.01
CA SER A 208 18.71 6.21 -31.37
C SER A 208 18.03 6.11 -30.00
N THR A 209 17.85 4.90 -29.50
CA THR A 209 17.32 4.65 -28.14
C THR A 209 18.12 5.42 -27.08
N THR A 210 19.44 5.49 -27.21
CA THR A 210 20.31 6.24 -26.28
C THR A 210 20.06 7.74 -26.34
N GLN A 211 19.86 8.31 -27.54
CA GLN A 211 19.54 9.73 -27.68
C GLN A 211 18.18 10.06 -27.06
N LEU A 212 17.16 9.23 -27.31
CA LEU A 212 15.84 9.40 -26.72
C LEU A 212 15.88 9.30 -25.19
N LYS A 213 16.57 8.28 -24.64
CA LYS A 213 16.77 8.13 -23.20
C LYS A 213 17.45 9.36 -22.58
N LYS A 214 18.46 9.92 -23.26
CA LYS A 214 19.15 11.14 -22.79
C LYS A 214 18.23 12.37 -22.81
N ILE A 215 17.38 12.50 -23.81
CA ILE A 215 16.37 13.57 -23.88
C ILE A 215 15.38 13.43 -22.73
N ILE A 216 14.84 12.23 -22.50
CA ILE A 216 13.91 11.95 -21.40
C ILE A 216 14.56 12.15 -20.03
N SER A 217 15.78 11.67 -19.81
CA SER A 217 16.49 11.81 -18.53
C SER A 217 16.79 13.28 -18.21
N ARG A 218 17.21 14.09 -19.19
CA ARG A 218 17.38 15.54 -19.01
C ARG A 218 16.08 16.23 -18.61
N GLU A 219 14.99 15.81 -19.24
CA GLU A 219 13.68 16.35 -18.99
C GLU A 219 13.18 16.00 -17.58
N LYS A 220 13.31 14.73 -17.16
CA LYS A 220 13.07 14.29 -15.78
C LYS A 220 13.95 15.01 -14.77
N GLY A 221 15.20 15.30 -15.15
CA GLY A 221 16.18 16.01 -14.32
C GLY A 221 15.87 17.48 -14.05
N LYS A 222 14.75 18.02 -14.56
CA LYS A 222 14.24 19.34 -14.16
C LYS A 222 13.93 19.43 -12.66
N ILE A 223 13.48 18.33 -12.07
CA ILE A 223 13.26 18.20 -10.62
C ILE A 223 14.12 17.06 -10.11
N VAL A 224 14.95 17.34 -9.12
CA VAL A 224 15.89 16.36 -8.57
C VAL A 224 15.18 15.44 -7.60
N VAL A 225 15.06 14.17 -7.98
CA VAL A 225 14.74 13.04 -7.09
C VAL A 225 16.06 12.33 -6.78
N ASN A 226 16.39 12.16 -5.50
CA ASN A 226 17.63 11.51 -5.08
C ASN A 226 17.34 10.37 -4.09
N GLU A 227 18.36 9.62 -3.69
CA GLU A 227 18.22 8.51 -2.74
C GLU A 227 17.57 8.96 -1.41
N GLU A 228 17.86 10.19 -0.97
CA GLU A 228 17.28 10.76 0.24
C GLU A 228 15.75 10.94 0.11
N THR A 229 15.24 11.26 -1.08
CA THR A 229 13.79 11.31 -1.34
C THR A 229 13.12 9.96 -1.12
N TYR A 230 13.72 8.86 -1.61
CA TYR A 230 13.22 7.51 -1.34
C TYR A 230 13.28 7.15 0.14
N CYS A 231 14.38 7.53 0.81
CA CYS A 231 14.53 7.32 2.25
C CYS A 231 13.44 8.03 3.05
N HIS A 232 13.08 9.26 2.68
CA HIS A 232 12.00 10.02 3.34
C HIS A 232 10.63 9.38 3.11
N ALA A 233 10.32 8.96 1.87
CA ALA A 233 9.07 8.26 1.57
C ALA A 233 8.91 7.01 2.44
N ILE A 234 9.99 6.22 2.55
CA ILE A 234 10.02 5.00 3.37
C ILE A 234 9.87 5.32 4.86
N LYS A 235 10.61 6.31 5.38
CA LYS A 235 10.52 6.72 6.80
C LYS A 235 9.12 7.21 7.15
N GLY A 236 8.45 7.86 6.19
CA GLY A 236 7.06 8.31 6.32
C GLY A 236 6.01 7.22 6.17
N GLY A 237 6.39 5.98 5.84
CA GLY A 237 5.44 4.90 5.52
C GLY A 237 4.71 5.10 4.18
N ASN A 238 5.09 6.10 3.40
CA ASN A 238 4.46 6.49 2.15
C ASN A 238 5.01 5.63 1.00
N ILE A 239 4.62 4.36 0.96
CA ILE A 239 5.13 3.42 -0.05
C ILE A 239 4.53 3.73 -1.43
N ASP A 240 3.29 4.21 -1.49
CA ASP A 240 2.60 4.52 -2.75
C ASP A 240 3.32 5.59 -3.60
N ILE A 241 3.94 6.59 -2.96
CA ILE A 241 4.65 7.64 -3.70
C ILE A 241 5.90 7.12 -4.41
N ILE A 242 6.48 6.01 -3.95
CA ILE A 242 7.71 5.48 -4.52
C ILE A 242 7.52 5.09 -6.00
N GLN A 243 6.34 4.61 -6.37
CA GLN A 243 6.03 4.34 -7.78
C GLN A 243 6.17 5.62 -8.62
N LEU A 244 5.58 6.72 -8.14
CA LEU A 244 5.68 8.02 -8.80
C LEU A 244 7.14 8.49 -8.86
N LEU A 245 7.91 8.31 -7.77
CA LEU A 245 9.33 8.66 -7.76
C LEU A 245 10.10 7.91 -8.85
N ILE A 246 9.95 6.59 -8.95
CA ILE A 246 10.59 5.77 -10.01
C ILE A 246 10.19 6.25 -11.41
N GLU A 247 8.91 6.55 -11.61
CA GLU A 247 8.38 7.01 -12.90
C GLU A 247 9.00 8.34 -13.35
N TYR A 248 9.31 9.24 -12.41
CA TYR A 248 9.82 10.59 -12.68
C TYR A 248 11.31 10.77 -12.37
N ASP A 249 11.98 9.76 -11.85
CA ASP A 249 13.41 9.82 -11.56
C ASP A 249 14.25 9.90 -12.84
N SER A 250 15.20 10.83 -12.83
CA SER A 250 16.14 11.09 -13.92
C SER A 250 17.36 10.16 -13.90
N ALA A 251 17.58 9.47 -12.78
CA ALA A 251 18.65 8.50 -12.59
C ALA A 251 18.54 7.35 -13.61
N ASP A 252 19.69 6.76 -13.92
CA ASP A 252 19.71 5.56 -14.75
C ASP A 252 19.16 4.35 -13.99
N VAL A 253 18.83 3.30 -14.75
CA VAL A 253 18.19 2.09 -14.23
C VAL A 253 19.05 1.40 -13.16
N ASP A 254 20.38 1.39 -13.31
CA ASP A 254 21.28 0.72 -12.37
C ASP A 254 21.34 1.46 -11.04
N THR A 255 21.33 2.80 -11.06
CA THR A 255 21.21 3.61 -9.86
C THR A 255 19.88 3.33 -9.13
N ILE A 256 18.76 3.26 -9.84
CA ILE A 256 17.44 2.95 -9.25
C ILE A 256 17.41 1.52 -8.68
N LYS A 257 18.02 0.54 -9.37
CA LYS A 257 18.20 -0.83 -8.87
C LYS A 257 18.92 -0.86 -7.53
N VAL A 258 20.02 -0.11 -7.40
CA VAL A 258 20.80 -0.02 -6.16
C VAL A 258 19.94 0.55 -5.03
N ILE A 259 19.16 1.60 -5.29
CA ILE A 259 18.25 2.19 -4.30
C ILE A 259 17.19 1.15 -3.85
N ILE A 260 16.51 0.50 -4.80
CA ILE A 260 15.47 -0.50 -4.50
C ILE A 260 16.02 -1.64 -3.65
N LYS A 261 17.22 -2.13 -3.98
CA LYS A 261 17.90 -3.18 -3.23
C LYS A 261 18.31 -2.72 -1.84
N ASN A 262 19.05 -1.62 -1.72
CA ASN A 262 19.57 -1.12 -0.45
C ASN A 262 18.45 -0.80 0.55
N GLN A 263 17.32 -0.31 0.03
CA GLN A 263 16.19 0.11 0.86
C GLN A 263 15.11 -0.98 1.02
N ASN A 264 15.31 -2.18 0.44
CA ASN A 264 14.34 -3.28 0.42
C ASN A 264 12.94 -2.84 -0.06
N ILE A 265 12.87 -1.98 -1.08
CA ILE A 265 11.62 -1.35 -1.52
C ILE A 265 10.61 -2.40 -1.97
N LEU A 266 11.03 -3.43 -2.71
CA LEU A 266 10.13 -4.48 -3.18
C LEU A 266 9.48 -5.27 -2.02
N ILE A 267 10.25 -5.58 -0.96
CA ILE A 267 9.71 -6.26 0.22
C ILE A 267 8.68 -5.36 0.92
N LYS A 268 9.00 -4.07 1.12
CA LYS A 268 8.06 -3.11 1.70
C LYS A 268 6.81 -2.92 0.84
N ALA A 269 6.96 -2.95 -0.47
CA ALA A 269 5.85 -2.86 -1.40
C ALA A 269 4.87 -4.03 -1.23
N ILE A 270 5.42 -5.24 -1.03
CA ILE A 270 4.65 -6.46 -0.74
C ILE A 270 3.98 -6.37 0.63
N ASP A 271 4.67 -5.85 1.65
CA ASP A 271 4.16 -5.66 3.02
C ASP A 271 2.99 -4.69 3.10
N HIS A 272 3.04 -3.65 2.29
CA HIS A 272 1.97 -2.65 2.20
C HIS A 272 0.91 -2.96 1.12
N ASN A 273 0.97 -4.12 0.44
CA ASN A 273 0.04 -4.48 -0.63
C ASN A 273 -0.04 -3.40 -1.75
N THR A 274 1.10 -2.82 -2.11
CA THR A 274 1.18 -1.77 -3.14
C THR A 274 1.38 -2.40 -4.52
N ILE A 275 0.30 -2.98 -5.07
CA ILE A 275 0.34 -3.78 -6.31
C ILE A 275 1.00 -3.01 -7.47
N GLY A 276 0.66 -1.72 -7.64
CA GLY A 276 1.21 -0.89 -8.72
C GLY A 276 2.73 -0.68 -8.62
N LEU A 277 3.27 -0.56 -7.40
CA LEU A 277 4.70 -0.46 -7.18
C LEU A 277 5.40 -1.79 -7.45
N VAL A 278 4.82 -2.91 -7.01
CA VAL A 278 5.36 -4.24 -7.33
C VAL A 278 5.38 -4.47 -8.84
N GLU A 279 4.28 -4.19 -9.54
CA GLU A 279 4.19 -4.26 -10.99
C GLU A 279 5.27 -3.42 -11.67
N THR A 280 5.46 -2.18 -11.20
CA THR A 280 6.47 -1.25 -11.71
C THR A 280 7.88 -1.81 -11.56
N ILE A 281 8.25 -2.28 -10.36
CA ILE A 281 9.58 -2.83 -10.07
C ILE A 281 9.87 -4.05 -10.94
N VAL A 282 8.89 -4.94 -11.06
CA VAL A 282 9.00 -6.19 -11.80
C VAL A 282 9.07 -5.94 -13.31
N LYS A 283 8.16 -5.12 -13.85
CA LYS A 283 8.07 -4.78 -15.29
C LYS A 283 9.33 -4.10 -15.82
N TYR A 284 9.93 -3.22 -15.03
CA TYR A 284 11.15 -2.52 -15.42
C TYR A 284 12.42 -3.30 -15.09
N ASN A 285 12.30 -4.54 -14.60
CA ASN A 285 13.41 -5.39 -14.18
C ASN A 285 14.38 -4.64 -13.24
N LEU A 286 13.83 -3.97 -12.22
CA LEU A 286 14.58 -3.11 -11.30
C LEU A 286 15.18 -3.86 -10.10
N VAL A 287 15.17 -5.20 -10.14
CA VAL A 287 15.83 -6.03 -9.13
C VAL A 287 16.49 -7.21 -9.81
N ASP A 288 17.73 -7.48 -9.41
CA ASP A 288 18.40 -8.71 -9.79
C ASP A 288 17.95 -9.81 -8.83
N PHE A 289 17.24 -10.81 -9.36
CA PHE A 289 16.65 -11.88 -8.59
C PHE A 289 17.62 -13.06 -8.49
N ASP A 290 18.34 -13.16 -7.37
CA ASP A 290 18.95 -14.43 -6.98
C ASP A 290 17.91 -15.37 -6.34
N VAL A 291 18.22 -16.66 -6.32
CA VAL A 291 17.31 -17.71 -5.82
C VAL A 291 16.89 -17.45 -4.36
N MET A 292 17.83 -17.06 -3.50
CA MET A 292 17.56 -16.82 -2.07
C MET A 292 16.63 -15.62 -1.87
N TYR A 293 16.78 -14.59 -2.70
CA TYR A 293 15.93 -13.42 -2.70
C TYR A 293 14.51 -13.74 -3.20
N ILE A 294 14.37 -14.51 -4.30
CA ILE A 294 13.07 -14.99 -4.80
C ILE A 294 12.31 -15.76 -3.73
N GLU A 295 12.98 -16.71 -3.05
CA GLU A 295 12.35 -17.47 -1.97
C GLU A 295 11.83 -16.56 -0.85
N THR A 296 12.62 -15.55 -0.48
CA THR A 296 12.27 -14.59 0.56
C THR A 296 11.03 -13.78 0.17
N LEU A 297 10.97 -13.32 -1.09
CA LEU A 297 9.82 -12.60 -1.62
C LEU A 297 8.57 -13.48 -1.67
N LEU A 298 8.66 -14.70 -2.20
CA LEU A 298 7.52 -15.63 -2.25
C LEU A 298 6.98 -15.89 -0.85
N VAL A 299 7.84 -16.18 0.13
CA VAL A 299 7.43 -16.35 1.53
C VAL A 299 6.73 -15.11 2.08
N GLN A 300 7.20 -13.92 1.76
CA GLN A 300 6.59 -12.68 2.22
C GLN A 300 5.21 -12.43 1.59
N ILE A 301 5.10 -12.63 0.26
CA ILE A 301 3.84 -12.52 -0.49
C ILE A 301 2.79 -13.46 0.11
N ILE A 302 3.21 -14.70 0.40
CA ILE A 302 2.34 -15.74 0.98
C ILE A 302 1.86 -15.35 2.37
N LYS A 303 2.74 -14.82 3.24
CA LYS A 303 2.34 -14.35 4.58
C LYS A 303 1.29 -13.24 4.51
N ASN A 304 1.40 -12.36 3.53
CA ASN A 304 0.45 -11.27 3.34
C ASN A 304 -0.86 -11.70 2.64
N SER A 305 -0.98 -12.99 2.26
CA SER A 305 -2.18 -13.58 1.63
C SER A 305 -2.66 -12.78 0.42
N ASN A 306 -1.72 -12.35 -0.44
CA ASN A 306 -2.01 -11.52 -1.60
C ASN A 306 -1.86 -12.29 -2.91
N ASP A 307 -2.99 -12.81 -3.39
CA ASP A 307 -3.02 -13.66 -4.58
C ASP A 307 -2.66 -12.89 -5.86
N ILE A 308 -2.98 -11.59 -5.92
CA ILE A 308 -2.70 -10.74 -7.10
C ILE A 308 -1.19 -10.55 -7.24
N ILE A 309 -0.52 -10.15 -6.16
CA ILE A 309 0.94 -9.99 -6.16
C ILE A 309 1.63 -11.32 -6.45
N LEU A 310 1.13 -12.42 -5.88
CA LEU A 310 1.70 -13.74 -6.14
C LEU A 310 1.59 -14.11 -7.63
N HIS A 311 0.41 -13.94 -8.22
CA HIS A 311 0.18 -14.25 -9.62
C HIS A 311 1.08 -13.41 -10.53
N LEU A 312 1.16 -12.10 -10.27
CA LEU A 312 2.05 -11.19 -10.99
C LEU A 312 3.51 -11.64 -10.89
N PHE A 313 3.97 -11.98 -9.69
CA PHE A 313 5.36 -12.36 -9.46
C PHE A 313 5.70 -13.71 -10.09
N ILE A 314 4.82 -14.71 -9.98
CA ILE A 314 4.98 -16.00 -10.65
C ILE A 314 5.01 -15.84 -12.17
N GLN A 315 4.10 -15.03 -12.72
CA GLN A 315 4.05 -14.78 -14.17
C GLN A 315 5.35 -14.14 -14.65
N TYR A 316 5.86 -13.15 -13.91
CA TYR A 316 7.15 -12.56 -14.22
C TYR A 316 8.29 -13.59 -14.22
N LEU A 317 8.39 -14.44 -13.19
CA LEU A 317 9.41 -15.48 -13.14
C LEU A 317 9.31 -16.42 -14.36
N LYS A 318 8.10 -16.78 -14.79
CA LYS A 318 7.87 -17.57 -16.01
C LYS A 318 8.35 -16.83 -17.26
N ASP A 319 8.04 -15.54 -17.38
CA ASP A 319 8.47 -14.70 -18.52
C ASP A 319 9.99 -14.58 -18.59
N GLN A 320 10.68 -14.57 -17.44
CA GLN A 320 12.14 -14.62 -17.33
C GLN A 320 12.72 -16.03 -17.54
N GLN A 321 11.91 -17.03 -17.87
CA GLN A 321 12.31 -18.44 -17.99
C GLN A 321 13.01 -18.96 -16.73
N PHE A 322 12.61 -18.47 -15.56
CA PHE A 322 13.19 -18.88 -14.30
C PHE A 322 12.89 -20.37 -14.05
N MET A 323 13.94 -21.12 -13.72
CA MET A 323 13.85 -22.55 -13.43
C MET A 323 13.43 -22.73 -11.97
N PHE A 324 12.13 -22.92 -11.74
CA PHE A 324 11.54 -23.09 -10.39
C PHE A 324 12.20 -24.22 -9.58
N GLN A 325 12.77 -25.23 -10.25
CA GLN A 325 13.46 -26.37 -9.62
C GLN A 325 14.59 -25.97 -8.65
N TYR A 326 15.12 -24.75 -8.77
CA TYR A 326 16.14 -24.23 -7.87
C TYR A 326 15.60 -23.70 -6.54
N LEU A 327 14.29 -23.47 -6.42
CA LEU A 327 13.68 -22.99 -5.19
C LEU A 327 13.63 -24.07 -4.11
N ASN A 328 13.70 -23.64 -2.85
CA ASN A 328 13.34 -24.45 -1.70
C ASN A 328 11.82 -24.51 -1.54
N TYR A 329 11.18 -25.34 -2.35
CA TYR A 329 9.73 -25.57 -2.31
C TYR A 329 9.23 -26.00 -0.95
N GLU A 330 10.00 -26.79 -0.21
CA GLU A 330 9.64 -27.21 1.13
C GLU A 330 9.43 -26.00 2.05
N LYS A 331 10.37 -25.07 2.08
CA LYS A 331 10.23 -23.83 2.86
C LYS A 331 8.99 -23.02 2.43
N ILE A 332 8.77 -22.87 1.13
CA ILE A 332 7.67 -22.07 0.59
C ILE A 332 6.31 -22.70 0.92
N LEU A 333 6.16 -24.00 0.65
CA LEU A 333 4.93 -24.76 0.90
C LEU A 333 4.63 -24.91 2.39
N LEU A 334 5.65 -24.97 3.25
CA LEU A 334 5.46 -24.97 4.71
C LEU A 334 4.81 -23.68 5.22
N VAL A 335 5.19 -22.54 4.64
CA VAL A 335 4.58 -21.25 4.99
C VAL A 335 3.18 -21.17 4.38
N ALA A 336 3.04 -21.53 3.11
CA ALA A 336 1.77 -21.44 2.38
C ALA A 336 0.66 -22.30 2.99
N SER A 337 0.99 -23.51 3.41
CA SER A 337 0.04 -24.46 4.00
C SER A 337 -0.55 -24.00 5.34
N LYS A 338 0.09 -23.06 6.05
CA LYS A 338 -0.47 -22.44 7.25
C LYS A 338 -1.51 -21.36 6.93
N GLY A 339 -1.48 -20.83 5.71
CA GLY A 339 -2.46 -19.86 5.21
C GLY A 339 -3.79 -20.53 4.86
N ARG A 340 -4.81 -19.69 4.60
CA ARG A 340 -6.16 -20.13 4.21
C ARG A 340 -6.48 -19.94 2.73
N SER A 341 -5.60 -19.29 1.96
CA SER A 341 -5.85 -19.05 0.53
C SER A 341 -5.67 -20.34 -0.27
N ILE A 342 -6.79 -20.94 -0.67
CA ILE A 342 -6.84 -22.15 -1.50
C ILE A 342 -6.35 -21.82 -2.92
N GLU A 343 -6.69 -20.63 -3.40
CA GLU A 343 -6.27 -20.07 -4.67
C GLU A 343 -4.74 -19.96 -4.74
N LEU A 344 -4.12 -19.40 -3.69
CA LEU A 344 -2.66 -19.32 -3.56
C LEU A 344 -1.99 -20.68 -3.60
N LEU A 345 -2.49 -21.63 -2.81
CA LEU A 345 -1.94 -22.99 -2.77
C LEU A 345 -2.06 -23.67 -4.14
N ASN A 346 -3.20 -23.48 -4.82
CA ASN A 346 -3.42 -23.99 -6.17
C ASN A 346 -2.44 -23.38 -7.18
N GLU A 347 -2.23 -22.06 -7.17
CA GLU A 347 -1.30 -21.39 -8.08
C GLU A 347 0.16 -21.80 -7.83
N LEU A 348 0.55 -21.98 -6.57
CA LEU A 348 1.85 -22.55 -6.22
C LEU A 348 2.00 -23.98 -6.75
N LEU A 349 1.03 -24.85 -6.51
CA LEU A 349 1.06 -26.24 -7.01
C LEU A 349 1.14 -26.28 -8.54
N LYS A 350 0.32 -25.49 -9.25
CA LYS A 350 0.35 -25.37 -10.72
C LYS A 350 1.74 -25.00 -11.21
N SER A 351 2.32 -23.97 -10.60
CA SER A 351 3.59 -23.39 -11.06
C SER A 351 4.78 -24.26 -10.71
N PHE A 352 4.71 -24.99 -9.61
CA PHE A 352 5.82 -25.80 -9.11
C PHE A 352 5.95 -27.14 -9.79
N PHE A 353 4.82 -27.79 -10.07
CA PHE A 353 4.80 -29.15 -10.61
C PHE A 353 4.49 -29.16 -12.12
N ASN A 354 4.51 -27.98 -12.77
CA ASN A 354 4.10 -27.79 -14.17
C ASN A 354 2.79 -28.55 -14.48
N LEU A 355 1.85 -28.53 -13.52
CA LEU A 355 0.68 -29.40 -13.55
C LEU A 355 -0.27 -28.92 -14.62
N SER A 356 -0.20 -29.56 -15.79
CA SER A 356 -1.34 -29.56 -16.70
C SER A 356 -2.43 -30.43 -16.05
N PHE A 357 -3.32 -29.79 -15.29
CA PHE A 357 -4.47 -30.44 -14.65
C PHE A 357 -5.43 -31.12 -15.65
N HIS A 358 -5.22 -30.92 -16.95
CA HIS A 358 -6.06 -31.45 -18.01
C HIS A 358 -5.97 -32.96 -18.26
N ARG A 359 -5.01 -33.70 -17.69
CA ARG A 359 -4.82 -35.12 -18.05
C ARG A 359 -4.89 -36.17 -16.94
N ASN A 360 -5.20 -35.82 -15.68
CA ASN A 360 -5.26 -36.79 -14.56
C ASN A 360 -4.02 -37.69 -14.37
N ILE A 361 -2.93 -37.39 -15.08
CA ILE A 361 -1.67 -38.10 -15.04
C ILE A 361 -0.65 -37.07 -14.59
N LEU A 362 -0.13 -37.24 -13.37
CA LEU A 362 1.10 -36.59 -12.98
C LEU A 362 2.20 -37.18 -13.87
N ILE A 363 2.53 -36.46 -14.93
CA ILE A 363 3.81 -36.66 -15.58
C ILE A 363 4.81 -35.97 -14.64
N PHE A 364 5.28 -36.71 -13.64
CA PHE A 364 6.47 -36.31 -12.92
C PHE A 364 7.64 -36.55 -13.88
N ASP A 365 7.90 -35.62 -14.79
CA ASP A 365 9.16 -35.64 -15.54
C ASP A 365 10.36 -35.51 -14.56
N ASP A 366 10.12 -35.02 -13.33
CA ASP A 366 11.09 -34.84 -12.26
C ASP A 366 10.80 -35.69 -11.00
N VAL A 367 10.58 -37.00 -11.13
CA VAL A 367 10.46 -37.89 -9.94
C VAL A 367 11.71 -37.78 -9.05
N GLU A 368 12.89 -37.67 -9.64
CA GLU A 368 14.16 -37.53 -8.89
C GLU A 368 14.17 -36.31 -7.98
N PHE A 369 13.47 -35.25 -8.36
CA PHE A 369 13.37 -34.02 -7.58
C PHE A 369 12.71 -34.25 -6.21
N ILE A 370 11.70 -35.12 -6.13
CA ILE A 370 10.98 -35.40 -4.87
C ILE A 370 11.82 -36.29 -3.95
N LYS A 371 12.61 -37.20 -4.53
CA LYS A 371 13.43 -38.17 -3.78
C LYS A 371 14.46 -37.53 -2.86
N LYS A 372 14.86 -36.28 -3.14
CA LYS A 372 15.84 -35.54 -2.32
C LYS A 372 15.28 -35.04 -0.99
N TYR A 373 13.96 -35.05 -0.80
CA TYR A 373 13.32 -34.53 0.40
C TYR A 373 13.01 -35.63 1.43
N HIS A 374 12.90 -35.22 2.68
CA HIS A 374 12.49 -36.11 3.77
C HIS A 374 11.02 -36.56 3.59
N PRO A 375 10.62 -37.79 3.98
CA PRO A 375 9.24 -38.27 3.87
C PRO A 375 8.15 -37.32 4.40
N SER A 376 8.45 -36.55 5.45
CA SER A 376 7.51 -35.55 5.99
C SER A 376 7.19 -34.39 5.03
N PHE A 377 8.05 -34.10 4.04
CA PHE A 377 7.73 -33.19 2.95
C PHE A 377 6.66 -33.77 2.02
N TYR A 378 6.68 -35.08 1.81
CA TYR A 378 5.65 -35.74 1.01
C TYR A 378 4.29 -35.73 1.71
N ILE A 379 4.27 -35.94 3.03
CA ILE A 379 3.05 -35.76 3.84
C ILE A 379 2.54 -34.32 3.75
N LEU A 380 3.44 -33.31 3.77
CA LEU A 380 3.06 -31.91 3.55
C LEU A 380 2.36 -31.73 2.20
N MET A 381 2.90 -32.31 1.13
CA MET A 381 2.27 -32.24 -0.19
C MET A 381 0.88 -32.89 -0.21
N ILE A 382 0.70 -34.02 0.48
CA ILE A 382 -0.61 -34.66 0.64
C ILE A 382 -1.56 -33.71 1.39
N ASN A 383 -1.14 -33.15 2.53
CA ASN A 383 -1.95 -32.18 3.30
C ASN A 383 -2.35 -30.98 2.46
N ILE A 384 -1.44 -30.44 1.64
CA ILE A 384 -1.75 -29.33 0.73
C ILE A 384 -2.77 -29.76 -0.33
N ALA A 385 -2.57 -30.92 -0.97
CA ALA A 385 -3.51 -31.47 -1.96
C ALA A 385 -4.92 -31.69 -1.37
N ILE A 386 -4.99 -32.07 -0.09
CA ILE A 386 -6.24 -32.16 0.67
C ILE A 386 -6.85 -30.77 0.87
N LYS A 387 -6.08 -29.79 1.35
CA LYS A 387 -6.55 -28.40 1.58
C LYS A 387 -7.07 -27.74 0.31
N VAL A 388 -6.48 -28.03 -0.85
CA VAL A 388 -6.96 -27.54 -2.15
C VAL A 388 -8.04 -28.43 -2.79
N ARG A 389 -8.44 -29.51 -2.12
CA ARG A 389 -9.51 -30.44 -2.52
C ARG A 389 -9.28 -31.10 -3.86
N HIS A 390 -8.02 -31.37 -4.15
CA HIS A 390 -7.62 -31.96 -5.42
C HIS A 390 -7.54 -33.48 -5.30
N PHE A 391 -8.69 -34.15 -5.34
CA PHE A 391 -8.81 -35.60 -5.12
C PHE A 391 -7.83 -36.44 -5.96
N ASN A 392 -7.73 -36.16 -7.26
CA ASN A 392 -6.83 -36.89 -8.15
C ASN A 392 -5.35 -36.72 -7.79
N LEU A 393 -4.98 -35.58 -7.20
CA LEU A 393 -3.60 -35.32 -6.76
C LEU A 393 -3.32 -36.11 -5.48
N VAL A 394 -4.24 -36.11 -4.52
CA VAL A 394 -4.16 -36.95 -3.30
C VAL A 394 -4.01 -38.42 -3.68
N LYS A 395 -4.87 -38.92 -4.57
CA LYS A 395 -4.83 -40.30 -5.06
C LYS A 395 -3.47 -40.62 -5.70
N CYS A 396 -2.99 -39.75 -6.59
CA CYS A 396 -1.74 -39.97 -7.28
C CYS A 396 -0.53 -39.94 -6.33
N LEU A 397 -0.50 -39.03 -5.35
CA LEU A 397 0.55 -39.00 -4.34
C LEU A 397 0.54 -40.26 -3.48
N ILE A 398 -0.62 -40.73 -3.02
CA ILE A 398 -0.66 -41.94 -2.17
C ILE A 398 -0.25 -43.19 -2.96
N GLN A 399 -0.74 -43.35 -4.19
CA GLN A 399 -0.47 -44.55 -5.00
C GLN A 399 1.00 -44.70 -5.43
N ASN A 400 1.68 -43.58 -5.67
CA ASN A 400 3.05 -43.57 -6.17
C ASN A 400 4.10 -43.49 -5.05
N ASN A 401 3.71 -43.48 -3.77
CA ASN A 401 4.65 -43.30 -2.66
C ASN A 401 5.81 -44.32 -2.65
N LYS A 402 5.56 -45.58 -3.03
CA LYS A 402 6.56 -46.66 -3.15
C LYS A 402 7.56 -46.45 -4.28
N PHE A 403 7.21 -45.66 -5.29
CA PHE A 403 8.11 -45.34 -6.40
C PHE A 403 9.12 -44.25 -6.00
N PHE A 404 8.71 -43.35 -5.10
CA PHE A 404 9.53 -42.24 -4.64
C PHE A 404 10.51 -42.65 -3.54
N PHE A 405 10.12 -43.54 -2.62
CA PHE A 405 10.90 -43.86 -1.44
C PHE A 405 11.12 -45.37 -1.29
N GLU A 406 12.35 -45.76 -0.90
CA GLU A 406 12.69 -47.17 -0.62
C GLU A 406 11.83 -47.76 0.50
N LYS A 407 11.44 -46.93 1.47
CA LYS A 407 10.43 -47.25 2.49
C LYS A 407 9.13 -46.54 2.13
N SER A 408 8.03 -47.29 2.11
CA SER A 408 6.70 -46.71 1.90
C SER A 408 6.42 -45.64 2.95
N ILE A 409 5.94 -44.49 2.52
CA ILE A 409 5.49 -43.43 3.42
C ILE A 409 4.25 -43.90 4.18
N ASP A 410 4.26 -43.74 5.51
CA ASP A 410 3.09 -43.96 6.35
C ASP A 410 2.19 -42.72 6.28
N ILE A 411 0.97 -42.87 5.76
CA ILE A 411 0.00 -41.77 5.68
C ILE A 411 -0.54 -41.34 7.06
N ASN A 412 -0.18 -42.06 8.12
CA ASN A 412 -0.45 -41.71 9.51
C ASN A 412 0.67 -40.87 10.14
N ASP A 413 1.76 -40.62 9.43
CA ASP A 413 2.77 -39.66 9.88
C ASP A 413 2.26 -38.22 9.75
N LYS A 414 2.89 -37.35 10.53
CA LYS A 414 2.68 -35.90 10.45
C LYS A 414 3.67 -35.25 9.51
N ASP A 415 3.23 -34.17 8.85
CA ASP A 415 4.16 -33.31 8.13
C ASP A 415 5.00 -32.44 9.08
N LYS A 416 5.85 -31.56 8.50
CA LYS A 416 6.67 -30.62 9.29
C LYS A 416 5.86 -29.49 9.95
N ASN A 417 4.58 -29.32 9.63
CA ASN A 417 3.65 -28.46 10.37
C ASN A 417 2.94 -29.20 11.50
N ASN A 418 3.25 -30.48 11.71
CA ASN A 418 2.57 -31.38 12.64
C ASN A 418 1.11 -31.68 12.26
N GLU A 419 0.78 -31.60 10.97
CA GLU A 419 -0.54 -31.93 10.45
C GLU A 419 -0.59 -33.37 9.94
N TYR A 420 -1.64 -34.09 10.29
CA TYR A 420 -1.91 -35.45 9.83
C TYR A 420 -2.88 -35.42 8.64
N PRO A 421 -2.66 -36.18 7.55
CA PRO A 421 -3.59 -36.24 6.41
C PRO A 421 -5.05 -36.44 6.79
N ILE A 422 -5.31 -37.39 7.69
CA ILE A 422 -6.68 -37.67 8.13
C ILE A 422 -7.31 -36.52 8.91
N MET A 423 -6.54 -35.81 9.73
CA MET A 423 -7.02 -34.63 10.47
C MET A 423 -7.22 -33.43 9.56
N THR A 424 -6.31 -33.22 8.60
CA THR A 424 -6.43 -32.17 7.59
C THR A 424 -7.71 -32.35 6.77
N SER A 425 -7.99 -33.58 6.32
CA SER A 425 -9.20 -33.89 5.55
C SER A 425 -10.49 -33.77 6.38
N LEU A 426 -10.45 -34.13 7.67
CA LEU A 426 -11.57 -33.90 8.59
C LEU A 426 -11.83 -32.40 8.79
N GLY A 427 -10.77 -31.60 8.97
CA GLY A 427 -10.88 -30.15 9.08
C GLY A 427 -11.51 -29.52 7.85
N ASP A 428 -11.10 -29.95 6.66
CA ASP A 428 -11.68 -29.46 5.40
C ASP A 428 -13.17 -29.85 5.24
N LEU A 429 -13.57 -31.04 5.69
CA LEU A 429 -14.98 -31.48 5.69
C LEU A 429 -15.91 -30.63 6.57
N SER A 430 -15.37 -29.88 7.53
CA SER A 430 -16.18 -28.95 8.33
C SER A 430 -16.73 -27.78 7.49
N LEU A 431 -16.12 -27.48 6.34
CA LEU A 431 -16.45 -26.36 5.46
C LEU A 431 -17.51 -26.73 4.41
N HIS A 432 -18.67 -27.24 4.83
CA HIS A 432 -19.72 -27.81 3.97
C HIS A 432 -20.40 -26.86 2.95
N HIS A 433 -20.08 -25.57 2.96
CA HIS A 433 -20.64 -24.55 2.06
C HIS A 433 -19.72 -24.11 0.92
N THR A 434 -18.64 -24.85 0.67
CA THR A 434 -17.56 -24.41 -0.21
C THR A 434 -17.48 -25.26 -1.47
N ASP A 435 -16.95 -24.68 -2.56
CA ASP A 435 -16.83 -25.37 -3.84
C ASP A 435 -16.00 -26.65 -3.74
N ASN A 436 -16.36 -27.66 -4.52
CA ASN A 436 -15.71 -28.98 -4.53
C ASN A 436 -15.83 -29.76 -3.20
N TYR A 437 -16.82 -29.48 -2.35
CA TYR A 437 -17.07 -30.24 -1.12
C TYR A 437 -17.18 -31.76 -1.33
N LEU A 438 -17.71 -32.20 -2.49
CA LEU A 438 -17.75 -33.62 -2.86
C LEU A 438 -16.35 -34.25 -2.91
N ASN A 439 -15.35 -33.52 -3.42
CA ASN A 439 -13.97 -34.00 -3.44
C ASN A 439 -13.43 -34.15 -2.02
N SER A 440 -13.78 -33.27 -1.08
CA SER A 440 -13.38 -33.39 0.33
C SER A 440 -13.89 -34.70 0.95
N ILE A 441 -15.14 -35.09 0.63
CA ILE A 441 -15.73 -36.36 1.06
C ILE A 441 -14.98 -37.54 0.45
N GLU A 442 -14.72 -37.49 -0.85
CA GLU A 442 -13.99 -38.55 -1.57
C GLU A 442 -12.57 -38.71 -1.04
N ILE A 443 -11.87 -37.60 -0.77
CA ILE A 443 -10.54 -37.57 -0.17
C ILE A 443 -10.55 -38.24 1.20
N PHE A 444 -11.47 -37.87 2.09
CA PHE A 444 -11.54 -38.45 3.44
C PHE A 444 -11.77 -39.95 3.38
N LYS A 445 -12.74 -40.40 2.57
CA LYS A 445 -13.01 -41.82 2.36
C LYS A 445 -11.79 -42.55 1.81
N TYR A 446 -11.14 -41.97 0.80
CA TYR A 446 -9.98 -42.56 0.15
C TYR A 446 -8.80 -42.72 1.12
N LEU A 447 -8.57 -41.75 2.01
CA LEU A 447 -7.53 -41.88 3.04
C LEU A 447 -7.80 -43.08 3.95
N LEU A 448 -9.04 -43.25 4.45
CA LEU A 448 -9.42 -44.40 5.27
C LEU A 448 -9.24 -45.73 4.52
N ASP A 449 -9.68 -45.79 3.26
CA ASP A 449 -9.55 -46.98 2.41
C ASP A 449 -8.09 -47.34 2.10
N ASN A 450 -7.15 -46.38 2.24
CA ASN A 450 -5.72 -46.56 1.98
C ASN A 450 -4.87 -46.62 3.25
N GLY A 451 -5.47 -46.92 4.41
CA GLY A 451 -4.74 -47.23 5.65
C GLY A 451 -4.59 -46.06 6.63
N ALA A 452 -5.35 -44.97 6.46
CA ALA A 452 -5.41 -43.93 7.48
C ALA A 452 -6.11 -44.47 8.72
N ASN A 453 -5.54 -44.20 9.89
CA ASN A 453 -6.00 -44.73 11.16
C ASN A 453 -7.34 -44.10 11.55
N CYS A 454 -8.43 -44.84 11.35
CA CYS A 454 -9.77 -44.42 11.78
C CYS A 454 -9.90 -44.31 13.32
N ASN A 455 -9.00 -44.93 14.08
CA ASN A 455 -8.89 -44.81 15.53
C ASN A 455 -7.85 -43.77 15.96
N PHE A 456 -7.48 -42.84 15.06
CA PHE A 456 -6.50 -41.81 15.34
C PHE A 456 -6.90 -41.00 16.57
N ASN A 457 -5.94 -40.86 17.47
CA ASN A 457 -6.03 -40.06 18.68
C ASN A 457 -5.21 -38.79 18.45
N GLY A 458 -5.89 -37.64 18.45
CA GLY A 458 -5.27 -36.32 18.32
C GLY A 458 -4.23 -36.05 19.40
N THR A 459 -3.57 -34.89 19.32
CA THR A 459 -2.57 -34.48 20.31
C THR A 459 -3.14 -34.30 21.72
N ASP A 460 -4.46 -34.15 21.83
CA ASP A 460 -5.22 -34.08 23.08
C ASP A 460 -5.80 -35.45 23.51
N GLY A 461 -5.43 -36.54 22.83
CA GLY A 461 -5.88 -37.89 23.12
C GLY A 461 -7.28 -38.22 22.60
N LYS A 462 -7.95 -37.28 21.90
CA LYS A 462 -9.32 -37.47 21.42
C LYS A 462 -9.37 -38.31 20.17
N LEU A 463 -10.28 -39.29 20.15
CA LEU A 463 -10.53 -40.10 18.96
C LEU A 463 -11.07 -39.25 17.80
N LEU A 464 -10.68 -39.60 16.58
CA LEU A 464 -11.17 -39.00 15.33
C LEU A 464 -12.70 -38.96 15.26
N LEU A 465 -13.37 -40.04 15.71
CA LEU A 465 -14.82 -40.09 15.81
C LEU A 465 -15.36 -39.01 16.78
N SER A 466 -14.78 -38.91 17.98
CA SER A 466 -15.16 -37.90 18.98
C SER A 466 -15.03 -36.48 18.42
N ILE A 467 -13.94 -36.21 17.71
CA ILE A 467 -13.71 -34.91 17.05
C ILE A 467 -14.78 -34.66 15.98
N SER A 468 -15.07 -35.64 15.12
CA SER A 468 -16.10 -35.49 14.08
C SER A 468 -17.49 -35.21 14.65
N LEU A 469 -17.87 -35.86 15.75
CA LEU A 469 -19.14 -35.64 16.43
C LEU A 469 -19.19 -34.27 17.11
N THR A 470 -18.08 -33.86 17.73
CA THR A 470 -17.93 -32.54 18.38
C THR A 470 -18.20 -31.41 17.39
N TYR A 471 -17.61 -31.50 16.19
CA TYR A 471 -17.76 -30.51 15.14
C TYR A 471 -18.93 -30.81 14.18
N GLN A 472 -19.80 -31.78 14.54
CA GLN A 472 -21.01 -32.15 13.78
C GLN A 472 -20.74 -32.55 12.33
N ILE A 473 -19.56 -33.12 12.06
CA ILE A 473 -19.13 -33.60 10.74
C ILE A 473 -19.67 -35.02 10.54
N TYR A 474 -20.99 -35.16 10.54
CA TYR A 474 -21.68 -36.46 10.57
C TYR A 474 -21.33 -37.36 9.38
N ILE A 475 -20.99 -36.78 8.22
CA ILE A 475 -20.51 -37.54 7.06
C ILE A 475 -19.20 -38.27 7.39
N ALA A 476 -18.25 -37.60 8.06
CA ALA A 476 -17.03 -38.24 8.52
C ALA A 476 -17.34 -39.32 9.56
N SER A 477 -18.21 -39.03 10.54
CA SER A 477 -18.63 -40.01 11.56
C SER A 477 -19.21 -41.28 10.94
N LYS A 478 -20.06 -41.13 9.92
CA LYS A 478 -20.63 -42.25 9.16
C LYS A 478 -19.52 -43.10 8.54
N TYR A 479 -18.56 -42.49 7.86
CA TYR A 479 -17.48 -43.23 7.21
C TYR A 479 -16.55 -43.91 8.21
N ILE A 480 -16.21 -43.24 9.31
CA ILE A 480 -15.40 -43.82 10.39
C ILE A 480 -16.10 -45.06 10.97
N LEU A 481 -17.38 -44.94 11.35
CA LEU A 481 -18.15 -46.05 11.92
C LEU A 481 -18.35 -47.21 10.94
N SER A 482 -18.42 -46.92 9.64
CA SER A 482 -18.57 -47.95 8.60
C SER A 482 -17.26 -48.66 8.25
N HIS A 483 -16.12 -48.20 8.75
CA HIS A 483 -14.82 -48.75 8.39
C HIS A 483 -14.50 -50.00 9.21
N HIS A 484 -14.09 -51.07 8.54
CA HIS A 484 -13.90 -52.40 9.13
C HIS A 484 -12.79 -52.49 10.18
N HIS A 485 -11.88 -51.51 10.24
CA HIS A 485 -10.81 -51.43 11.24
C HIS A 485 -11.14 -50.53 12.44
N PHE A 486 -12.32 -49.90 12.45
CA PHE A 486 -12.71 -49.03 13.56
C PHE A 486 -13.05 -49.83 14.82
N GLN A 487 -12.51 -49.42 15.97
CA GLN A 487 -12.71 -50.06 17.25
C GLN A 487 -12.84 -49.00 18.36
N ILE A 488 -13.93 -49.06 19.11
CA ILE A 488 -14.09 -48.23 20.32
C ILE A 488 -13.55 -49.02 21.51
N LYS A 489 -12.56 -48.45 22.21
CA LYS A 489 -12.05 -48.97 23.47
C LYS A 489 -12.69 -48.25 24.64
N GLU A 490 -12.89 -48.96 25.74
CA GLU A 490 -13.53 -48.42 26.96
C GLU A 490 -12.76 -47.22 27.54
N GLU A 491 -11.43 -47.26 27.49
CA GLU A 491 -10.54 -46.17 27.91
C GLU A 491 -10.74 -44.87 27.10
N SER A 492 -11.29 -44.97 25.90
CA SER A 492 -11.55 -43.83 25.02
C SER A 492 -12.87 -43.11 25.31
N ILE A 493 -13.63 -43.56 26.31
CA ILE A 493 -14.93 -43.01 26.74
C ILE A 493 -14.77 -41.85 27.75
N LEU A 494 -13.53 -41.56 28.19
CA LEU A 494 -13.23 -40.58 29.25
C LEU A 494 -13.27 -39.10 28.82
N ASP A 495 -13.78 -38.77 27.64
CA ASP A 495 -13.77 -37.43 27.06
C ASP A 495 -15.14 -36.71 27.14
N TYR A 496 -15.17 -35.38 26.93
CA TYR A 496 -16.35 -34.49 27.13
C TYR A 496 -17.66 -34.94 26.44
N TYR A 497 -17.60 -35.75 25.37
CA TYR A 497 -18.76 -36.32 24.66
C TYR A 497 -19.12 -37.75 25.09
N GLN A 498 -18.84 -38.08 26.36
CA GLN A 498 -19.21 -39.33 27.02
C GLN A 498 -20.60 -39.85 26.64
N PRO A 499 -21.69 -39.05 26.52
CA PRO A 499 -23.01 -39.60 26.19
C PRO A 499 -23.08 -40.25 24.81
N TYR A 500 -22.44 -39.67 23.79
CA TYR A 500 -22.41 -40.22 22.43
C TYR A 500 -21.54 -41.46 22.35
N MET A 501 -20.30 -41.36 22.82
CA MET A 501 -19.35 -42.47 22.77
C MET A 501 -19.85 -43.66 23.59
N ASN A 502 -20.47 -43.41 24.74
CA ASN A 502 -21.08 -44.44 25.59
C ASN A 502 -22.32 -45.07 24.94
N ALA A 503 -23.17 -44.26 24.28
CA ALA A 503 -24.32 -44.79 23.55
C ALA A 503 -23.90 -45.64 22.33
N ILE A 504 -22.86 -45.21 21.59
CA ILE A 504 -22.32 -45.97 20.45
C ILE A 504 -21.65 -47.26 20.96
N TYR A 505 -20.83 -47.18 22.01
CA TYR A 505 -20.13 -48.32 22.61
C TYR A 505 -21.10 -49.40 23.13
N HIS A 506 -22.21 -49.00 23.76
CA HIS A 506 -23.25 -49.91 24.24
C HIS A 506 -24.33 -50.24 23.19
N HIS A 507 -24.12 -49.91 21.91
CA HIS A 507 -25.06 -50.17 20.82
C HIS A 507 -26.48 -49.62 21.05
N GLN A 508 -26.60 -48.48 21.76
CA GLN A 508 -27.87 -47.84 22.12
C GLN A 508 -28.35 -46.91 21.00
N LEU A 509 -28.82 -47.50 19.88
CA LEU A 509 -29.22 -46.76 18.67
C LEU A 509 -30.23 -45.63 18.96
N ASP A 510 -31.28 -45.90 19.73
CA ASP A 510 -32.31 -44.92 20.08
C ASP A 510 -31.73 -43.73 20.84
N LYS A 511 -30.75 -43.99 21.72
CA LYS A 511 -30.05 -42.95 22.48
C LYS A 511 -29.13 -42.13 21.59
N VAL A 512 -28.41 -42.74 20.66
CA VAL A 512 -27.62 -42.02 19.66
C VAL A 512 -28.53 -41.11 18.84
N GLN A 513 -29.67 -41.61 18.37
CA GLN A 513 -30.64 -40.83 17.60
C GLN A 513 -31.24 -39.67 18.43
N SER A 514 -31.57 -39.91 19.71
CA SER A 514 -32.04 -38.85 20.62
C SER A 514 -31.00 -37.75 20.79
N LEU A 515 -29.75 -38.13 21.08
CA LEU A 515 -28.65 -37.17 21.27
C LEU A 515 -28.41 -36.31 20.02
N VAL A 516 -28.42 -36.94 18.84
CA VAL A 516 -28.31 -36.24 17.55
C VAL A 516 -29.46 -35.23 17.40
N ASN A 517 -30.70 -35.66 17.62
CA ASN A 517 -31.90 -34.82 17.48
C ASN A 517 -31.96 -33.66 18.49
N GLU A 518 -31.49 -33.88 19.73
CA GLU A 518 -31.41 -32.83 20.76
C GLU A 518 -30.41 -31.74 20.38
N ASN A 519 -29.24 -32.11 19.86
CA ASN A 519 -28.24 -31.16 19.37
C ASN A 519 -28.70 -30.37 18.14
N PHE A 520 -29.51 -30.98 17.26
CA PHE A 520 -30.14 -30.26 16.15
C PHE A 520 -31.11 -29.18 16.66
N LYS A 521 -31.84 -29.41 17.75
CA LYS A 521 -32.82 -28.45 18.31
C LYS A 521 -32.15 -27.27 19.01
N THR A 522 -31.05 -27.48 19.74
CA THR A 522 -30.36 -26.40 20.47
C THR A 522 -29.70 -25.37 19.55
N ASN A 523 -29.23 -25.77 18.36
CA ASN A 523 -28.60 -24.86 17.39
C ASN A 523 -29.58 -24.00 16.57
N ILE A 524 -30.82 -24.46 16.36
CA ILE A 524 -31.87 -23.65 15.71
C ILE A 524 -32.20 -22.41 16.55
N HIS A 525 -32.05 -22.47 17.88
CA HIS A 525 -32.28 -21.35 18.78
C HIS A 525 -31.10 -20.36 18.90
N MET A 526 -29.88 -20.74 18.50
CA MET A 526 -28.70 -19.84 18.55
C MET A 526 -28.46 -19.07 17.25
N THR A 527 -29.07 -19.48 16.13
CA THR A 527 -28.93 -18.82 14.82
C THR A 527 -30.06 -17.84 14.50
N SER A 528 -31.03 -17.70 15.41
CA SER A 528 -32.22 -16.84 15.27
C SER A 528 -32.20 -15.58 16.16
N ASN A 529 -31.03 -15.11 16.60
CA ASN A 529 -30.84 -13.84 17.33
C ASN A 529 -29.83 -12.94 16.63
#